data_AF-A0A7G9ZAK1-F1
#
_entry.id   AF-A0A7G9ZAK1-F1
#
_cell.length_a   1.000
_cell.length_b   1.000
_cell.length_c   1.000
_cell.angle_alpha   90.00
_cell.angle_beta   90.00
_cell.angle_gamma   90.00
#
_symmetry.space_group_name_H-M   'P 1'
#
loop_
_entity.id
_entity.type
_entity.pdbx_description
1 polymer ?
#
loop_
_entity_poly.entity_id
_entity_poly.type
_entity_poly.pdbx_seq_one_letter_code
_entity_poly.pdbx_strand_id
1 'polypeptide(L)'
;MYSILVEDEFGISRDELMHKLEKKGIEARTFFIPMHEQPVFQNMGLFKGERYPVAEELARTGMYLPSSSGLNEEEIRFICDAIEDINKVR
;
A
#
# COMPACT_ATOMS: atom_id res chain seq x y z
N MET A 1 6.62 -3.69 10.43
CA MET A 1 5.76 -3.26 9.31
C MET A 1 4.39 -3.87 9.51
N TYR A 2 3.34 -3.05 9.52
CA TYR A 2 1.96 -3.53 9.54
C TYR A 2 1.40 -3.37 8.13
N SER A 3 0.95 -4.47 7.54
CA SER A 3 0.64 -4.55 6.12
C SER A 3 -0.83 -4.90 5.88
N ILE A 4 -1.46 -4.22 4.93
CA ILE A 4 -2.83 -4.46 4.50
C ILE A 4 -2.92 -4.55 2.98
N LEU A 5 -3.98 -5.18 2.48
CA LEU A 5 -4.39 -5.10 1.08
C LEU A 5 -5.63 -4.22 0.99
N VAL A 6 -5.70 -3.37 -0.02
CA VAL A 6 -6.89 -2.60 -0.34
C VAL A 6 -7.70 -3.38 -1.37
N GLU A 7 -8.81 -3.94 -0.92
CA GLU A 7 -9.73 -4.74 -1.75
C GLU A 7 -10.77 -3.85 -2.45
N ASP A 8 -11.39 -4.36 -3.51
CA ASP A 8 -12.36 -3.61 -4.33
C ASP A 8 -13.56 -3.10 -3.51
N GLU A 9 -13.95 -3.85 -2.48
CA GLU A 9 -15.02 -3.52 -1.54
C GLU A 9 -14.77 -2.19 -0.81
N PHE A 10 -13.50 -1.79 -0.62
CA PHE A 10 -13.12 -0.51 -0.02
C PHE A 10 -13.47 0.67 -0.92
N GLY A 11 -13.58 0.46 -2.24
CA GLY A 11 -14.16 1.42 -3.17
C GLY A 11 -13.24 2.46 -3.77
N ILE A 12 -11.98 2.48 -3.35
CA ILE A 12 -10.94 3.33 -3.90
C ILE A 12 -9.66 2.52 -4.02
N SER A 13 -8.76 2.95 -4.90
CA SER A 13 -7.49 2.26 -5.09
C SER A 13 -6.56 2.45 -3.88
N ARG A 14 -5.56 1.56 -3.74
CA ARG A 14 -4.47 1.70 -2.76
C ARG A 14 -3.79 3.06 -2.84
N ASP A 15 -3.48 3.53 -4.05
CA ASP A 15 -2.84 4.83 -4.27
C ASP A 15 -3.74 6.00 -3.87
N GLU A 16 -5.06 5.91 -4.13
CA GLU A 16 -6.01 6.93 -3.69
C GLU A 16 -6.14 6.96 -2.16
N LEU A 17 -6.21 5.80 -1.51
CA LEU A 17 -6.20 5.72 -0.04
C LEU A 17 -4.93 6.34 0.53
N MET A 18 -3.75 6.01 -0.02
CA MET A 18 -2.48 6.61 0.39
C MET A 18 -2.49 8.13 0.25
N HIS A 19 -3.00 8.66 -0.86
CA HIS A 19 -3.08 10.11 -1.07
C HIS A 19 -4.06 10.79 -0.09
N LYS A 20 -5.16 10.14 0.28
CA LYS A 20 -6.10 10.67 1.29
C LYS A 20 -5.51 10.61 2.71
N LEU A 21 -4.77 9.56 3.04
CA LEU A 21 -4.03 9.45 4.30
C LEU A 21 -2.94 10.52 4.41
N GLU A 22 -2.20 10.76 3.32
CA GLU A 22 -1.19 11.82 3.25
C GLU A 22 -1.77 13.20 3.56
N LYS A 23 -2.97 13.52 3.03
CA LYS A 23 -3.68 14.77 3.35
C LYS A 23 -4.07 14.90 4.83
N LYS A 24 -4.21 13.78 5.55
CA LYS A 24 -4.42 13.73 7.01
C LYS A 24 -3.09 13.68 7.80
N GLY A 25 -1.93 13.80 7.13
CA GLY A 25 -0.61 13.73 7.78
C GLY A 25 -0.14 12.32 8.11
N ILE A 26 -0.78 11.29 7.53
CA ILE A 26 -0.42 9.89 7.75
C ILE A 26 0.38 9.41 6.55
N GLU A 27 1.67 9.17 6.77
CA GLU A 27 2.54 8.63 5.74
C GLU A 27 2.40 7.10 5.65
N ALA A 28 2.22 6.58 4.45
CA ALA A 28 2.21 5.16 4.17
C ALA A 28 3.23 4.79 3.08
N ARG A 29 3.44 3.49 2.89
CA ARG A 29 4.36 2.98 1.85
C ARG A 29 3.66 1.93 1.01
N THR A 30 3.96 1.90 -0.28
CA THR A 30 3.52 0.79 -1.14
C THR A 30 4.28 -0.47 -0.77
N PHE A 31 3.72 -1.63 -1.11
CA PHE A 31 4.52 -2.85 -1.22
C PHE A 31 5.62 -2.70 -2.27
N PHE A 32 6.60 -3.60 -2.20
CA PHE A 32 7.70 -3.64 -3.15
C PHE A 32 7.20 -4.04 -4.55
N ILE A 33 7.77 -3.41 -5.56
CA ILE A 33 7.60 -3.82 -6.95
C ILE A 33 8.32 -5.17 -7.14
N PRO A 34 7.63 -6.21 -7.64
CA PRO A 34 8.23 -7.52 -7.87
C PRO A 34 9.44 -7.41 -8.78
N MET A 35 10.43 -8.27 -8.55
CA MET A 35 11.73 -8.21 -9.24
C MET A 35 11.58 -8.22 -10.77
N HIS A 36 10.66 -9.02 -11.31
CA HIS A 36 10.44 -9.10 -12.76
C HIS A 36 9.80 -7.85 -13.38
N GLU A 37 9.20 -6.98 -12.57
CA GLU A 37 8.61 -5.71 -13.00
C GLU A 37 9.57 -4.53 -12.86
N GLN A 38 10.71 -4.68 -12.17
CA GLN A 38 11.63 -3.55 -11.99
C GLN A 38 12.41 -3.27 -13.29
N PRO A 39 12.43 -2.01 -13.78
CA PRO A 39 13.07 -1.67 -15.05
C PRO A 39 14.55 -2.06 -15.14
N VAL A 40 15.29 -1.98 -14.02
CA VAL A 40 16.71 -2.35 -13.99
C VAL A 40 16.94 -3.81 -14.38
N PHE A 41 16.11 -4.75 -13.89
CA PHE A 41 16.27 -6.16 -14.19
C PHE A 41 15.76 -6.51 -15.60
N GLN A 42 14.71 -5.83 -16.06
CA GLN A 42 14.25 -5.95 -17.44
C GLN A 42 15.32 -5.49 -18.45
N ASN A 43 16.00 -4.38 -18.15
CA ASN A 43 17.10 -3.86 -18.98
C ASN A 43 18.33 -4.78 -19.00
N MET A 44 18.53 -5.58 -17.95
CA MET A 44 19.56 -6.64 -17.92
C MET A 44 19.17 -7.89 -18.71
N GLY A 45 17.96 -7.93 -19.29
CA GLY A 45 17.44 -9.10 -20.00
C GLY A 45 16.95 -10.23 -19.10
N LEU A 46 16.74 -9.96 -17.80
CA LEU A 46 16.24 -10.93 -16.84
C LEU A 46 14.69 -11.02 -16.90
N PHE A 47 14.15 -12.16 -16.45
CA PHE A 47 12.70 -12.41 -16.27
C PHE A 47 11.85 -12.25 -17.56
N LYS A 48 12.45 -12.42 -18.74
CA LYS A 48 11.77 -12.22 -20.02
C LYS A 48 10.63 -13.22 -20.21
N GLY A 49 9.41 -12.72 -20.30
CA GLY A 49 8.20 -13.53 -20.51
C GLY A 49 7.65 -14.18 -19.24
N GLU A 50 8.27 -13.93 -18.08
CA GLU A 50 7.79 -14.45 -16.81
C GLU A 50 6.63 -13.61 -16.27
N ARG A 51 5.75 -14.26 -15.51
CA ARG A 51 4.59 -13.67 -14.85
C ARG A 51 4.40 -14.29 -13.48
N TYR A 52 4.13 -13.44 -12.50
CA TYR A 52 3.89 -13.84 -11.13
C TYR A 52 2.64 -13.13 -10.62
N PRO A 53 1.43 -13.59 -11.01
CA PRO A 53 0.19 -12.84 -10.83
C PRO A 53 -0.07 -12.43 -9.39
N VAL A 54 0.21 -13.33 -8.43
CA VAL A 54 0.05 -13.03 -6.99
C VAL A 54 0.99 -11.91 -6.54
N ALA A 55 2.26 -11.94 -6.97
CA ALA A 55 3.21 -10.89 -6.61
C ALA A 55 2.85 -9.54 -7.27
N GLU A 56 2.40 -9.59 -8.52
CA GLU A 56 1.92 -8.42 -9.27
C GLU A 56 0.72 -7.78 -8.57
N GLU A 57 -0.27 -8.58 -8.19
CA GLU A 57 -1.47 -8.14 -7.46
C GLU A 57 -1.11 -7.50 -6.12
N LEU A 58 -0.33 -8.20 -5.29
CA LEU A 58 0.09 -7.69 -3.97
C LEU A 58 0.84 -6.35 -4.07
N ALA A 59 1.62 -6.12 -5.12
CA ALA A 59 2.31 -4.85 -5.32
C ALA A 59 1.37 -3.69 -5.67
N ARG A 60 0.28 -3.99 -6.39
CA ARG A 60 -0.74 -2.99 -6.78
C ARG A 60 -1.69 -2.66 -5.64
N THR A 61 -2.08 -3.65 -4.83
CA THR A 61 -3.11 -3.47 -3.78
C THR A 61 -2.55 -3.34 -2.37
N GLY A 62 -1.30 -3.77 -2.13
CA GLY A 62 -0.72 -3.83 -0.80
C GLY A 62 -0.04 -2.55 -0.34
N MET A 63 -0.19 -2.19 0.94
CA MET A 63 0.48 -1.06 1.56
C MET A 63 0.90 -1.34 3.01
N TYR A 64 1.92 -0.61 3.45
CA TYR A 64 2.37 -0.58 4.84
C TYR A 64 1.83 0.68 5.53
N LEU A 65 1.16 0.46 6.66
CA LEU A 65 0.79 1.52 7.61
C LEU A 65 1.97 1.86 8.52
N PRO A 66 1.95 3.05 9.17
CA PRO A 66 2.93 3.39 10.20
C PRO A 66 3.07 2.27 11.25
N SER A 67 4.31 1.85 11.51
CA SER A 67 4.58 0.74 12.44
C SER A 67 5.91 0.91 13.20
N SER A 68 6.25 2.15 13.56
CA SER A 68 7.42 2.48 14.37
C SER A 68 7.23 2.05 15.83
N SER A 69 8.32 1.73 16.54
CA SER A 69 8.31 1.51 17.99
C SER A 69 7.95 2.76 18.80
N GLY A 70 7.97 3.94 18.17
CA GLY A 70 7.53 5.19 18.78
C GLY A 70 6.02 5.47 18.64
N LEU A 71 5.27 4.64 17.92
CA LEU A 71 3.81 4.83 17.81
C LEU A 71 3.13 4.54 19.13
N ASN A 72 2.37 5.51 19.62
CA ASN A 72 1.50 5.35 20.76
C ASN A 72 0.07 4.95 20.33
N GLU A 73 -0.75 4.59 21.32
CA GLU A 73 -2.10 4.10 21.08
C GLU A 73 -3.06 5.16 20.49
N GLU A 74 -2.85 6.44 20.80
CA GLU A 74 -3.63 7.55 20.23
C GLU A 74 -3.30 7.75 18.75
N GLU A 75 -2.04 7.63 18.37
CA GLU A 75 -1.61 7.68 16.97
C GLU A 75 -2.15 6.49 16.17
N ILE A 76 -2.17 5.29 16.76
CA ILE A 76 -2.78 4.11 16.14
C ILE A 76 -4.29 4.33 15.94
N ARG A 77 -5.00 4.84 16.96
CA ARG A 77 -6.41 5.20 16.84
C ARG A 77 -6.63 6.22 15.74
N PHE A 78 -5.82 7.28 15.69
CA PHE A 78 -5.90 8.30 14.64
C PHE A 78 -5.76 7.70 13.23
N ILE A 79 -4.86 6.73 13.04
CA ILE A 79 -4.71 6.03 11.76
C ILE A 79 -5.96 5.22 11.42
N CYS A 80 -6.51 4.46 12.38
CA CYS A 80 -7.73 3.67 12.17
C CYS A 80 -8.93 4.56 11.85
N ASP A 81 -9.14 5.63 12.62
CA ASP A 81 -10.23 6.58 12.45
C ASP A 81 -10.12 7.29 11.09
N ALA A 82 -8.90 7.64 10.66
CA ALA A 82 -8.66 8.22 9.35
C ALA A 82 -9.07 7.28 8.20
N ILE A 83 -8.75 5.98 8.30
CA ILE A 83 -9.15 4.98 7.31
C ILE A 83 -10.68 4.81 7.30
N GLU A 84 -11.29 4.76 8.49
CA GLU A 84 -12.75 4.63 8.62
C GLU A 84 -13.48 5.84 8.04
N ASP A 85 -13.03 7.06 8.35
CA ASP A 85 -13.54 8.30 7.78
C ASP A 85 -13.48 8.28 6.24
N ILE A 86 -12.33 7.89 5.68
CA ILE A 86 -12.14 7.85 4.22
C ILE A 86 -13.14 6.89 3.57
N ASN A 87 -13.45 5.76 4.23
CA ASN A 87 -14.43 4.80 3.74
C ASN A 87 -15.89 5.31 3.88
N LYS A 88 -16.19 6.10 4.92
CA LYS A 88 -17.54 6.64 5.20
C LYS A 88 -17.96 7.79 4.28
N VAL A 89 -17.05 8.43 3.55
CA VAL A 89 -17.36 9.52 2.58
C VAL A 89 -17.96 8.96 1.27
N ARG A 90 -18.61 7.80 1.34
CA ARG A 90 -19.39 7.18 0.25
C ARG A 90 -20.86 7.59 0.32
#